data_AF-R5Y848-F1
#
_entry.id   AF-R5Y848-F1
#
_cell.length_a   1.000
_cell.length_b   1.000
_cell.length_c   1.000
_cell.angle_alpha   90.00
_cell.angle_beta   90.00
_cell.angle_gamma   90.00
#
_symmetry.space_group_name_H-M   'P 1'
#
loop_
_entity.id
_entity.type
_entity.pdbx_description
1 polymer ?
#
loop_
_entity_poly.entity_id
_entity_poly.type
_entity_poly.pdbx_seq_one_letter_code
_entity_poly.pdbx_strand_id
1 'polypeptide(L)'
;MKNKTHNTYQILNYFASTDRYKIILILTIILCLYGSFALGLNTTFSSSVLNTFMFDIFNIFMFLILFINTLNICTTFDNEFSFYIIRLNNKKRYIKELLKNVLIFNILHLTIFFLIYFTIKCFLTYEPGSYTLYQNYNITNNLYLIFYLGRYIILSLLFCLIESLIYINFKTKIVCIFNSLFIMGFLLSSSSDMIYNKFLIFPWSYFNNIKYSSFSMEVLYSCIYILILLIISLLLYKFILKKNKNINNIRYIFFTDILYLLKKRKRILLLFLLFPIVTTFINVNMDLSFISIVNTSMGTNIILKESGPLEICMYLLNIGIIAFLITDLFIRDIKYSLDNIFLRTNMLTWFIDKVIIFLIFSFILKILQYVLVVIILLINNKVFDSNIINLMLADYFYTSLVGFIFLLMYILFITLNKTKFLPIIGGILLIIVLPKSIWSLKCYIIYMIVILILIITIISKIIKNKNKKIFENL
;
A
#
# COMPACT_ATOMS: atom_id res chain seq x y z
N MET A 1 2.36 -42.30 7.62
CA MET A 1 3.19 -41.19 7.08
C MET A 1 3.43 -41.26 5.57
N LYS A 2 3.54 -42.44 4.94
CA LYS A 2 3.83 -42.61 3.50
C LYS A 2 2.84 -41.93 2.52
N ASN A 3 1.53 -41.87 2.82
CA ASN A 3 0.55 -41.30 1.87
C ASN A 3 0.57 -39.76 1.73
N LYS A 4 1.06 -39.01 2.73
CA LYS A 4 1.07 -37.53 2.65
C LYS A 4 2.25 -37.00 1.84
N THR A 5 3.42 -37.63 1.97
CA THR A 5 4.63 -37.28 1.22
C THR A 5 4.53 -37.69 -0.25
N HIS A 6 3.86 -38.81 -0.53
CA HIS A 6 3.58 -39.26 -1.89
C HIS A 6 2.79 -38.23 -2.70
N ASN A 7 1.72 -37.66 -2.11
CA ASN A 7 0.89 -36.68 -2.80
C ASN A 7 1.65 -35.36 -3.07
N THR A 8 2.48 -34.89 -2.14
CA THR A 8 3.31 -33.69 -2.38
C THR A 8 4.34 -33.93 -3.48
N TYR A 9 4.93 -35.13 -3.55
CA TYR A 9 5.89 -35.50 -4.58
C TYR A 9 5.25 -35.61 -5.97
N GLN A 10 4.04 -36.16 -6.05
CA GLN A 10 3.28 -36.19 -7.31
C GLN A 10 2.92 -34.78 -7.81
N ILE A 11 2.51 -33.90 -6.90
CA ILE A 11 2.27 -32.49 -7.21
C ILE A 11 3.56 -31.82 -7.71
N LEU A 12 4.71 -32.10 -7.07
CA LEU A 12 6.04 -31.64 -7.49
C LEU A 12 6.41 -32.09 -8.91
N ASN A 13 6.30 -33.38 -9.19
CA ASN A 13 6.60 -33.91 -10.51
C ASN A 13 5.68 -33.32 -11.58
N TYR A 14 4.39 -33.13 -11.26
CA TYR A 14 3.46 -32.51 -12.19
C TYR A 14 3.87 -31.07 -12.53
N PHE A 15 4.12 -30.21 -11.55
CA PHE A 15 4.53 -28.83 -11.87
C PHE A 15 5.84 -28.77 -12.66
N ALA A 16 6.83 -29.61 -12.31
CA ALA A 16 8.09 -29.69 -13.04
C ALA A 16 7.90 -30.14 -14.50
N SER A 17 6.89 -30.96 -14.78
CA SER A 17 6.60 -31.46 -16.13
C SER A 17 5.91 -30.42 -17.03
N THR A 18 5.29 -29.38 -16.46
CA THR A 18 4.55 -28.37 -17.24
C THR A 18 5.45 -27.54 -18.14
N ASP A 19 5.01 -27.27 -19.37
CA ASP A 19 5.78 -26.43 -20.30
C ASP A 19 5.99 -25.02 -19.79
N ARG A 20 5.04 -24.49 -19.00
CA ARG A 20 5.18 -23.20 -18.32
C ARG A 20 6.40 -23.18 -17.39
N TYR A 21 6.59 -24.23 -16.58
CA TYR A 21 7.74 -24.29 -15.69
C TYR A 21 9.06 -24.47 -16.48
N LYS A 22 9.06 -25.24 -17.57
CA LYS A 22 10.24 -25.36 -18.44
C LYS A 22 10.67 -24.00 -19.01
N ILE A 23 9.73 -23.16 -19.44
CA ILE A 23 10.02 -21.79 -19.89
C ILE A 23 10.62 -20.94 -18.76
N ILE A 24 10.03 -20.99 -17.55
CA ILE A 24 10.56 -20.29 -16.37
C ILE A 24 11.99 -20.75 -16.07
N LEU A 25 12.26 -22.05 -16.18
CA LEU A 25 13.60 -22.61 -15.97
C LEU A 25 14.60 -22.15 -17.04
N ILE A 26 14.20 -22.06 -18.31
CA ILE A 26 15.05 -21.49 -19.37
C ILE A 26 15.36 -20.02 -19.07
N LEU A 27 14.36 -19.22 -18.66
CA LEU A 27 14.57 -17.82 -18.26
C LEU A 27 15.53 -17.72 -17.05
N THR A 28 15.44 -18.63 -16.08
CA THR A 28 16.43 -18.65 -14.99
C THR A 28 17.84 -18.93 -15.45
N ILE A 29 18.03 -19.86 -16.40
CA ILE A 29 19.37 -20.18 -16.92
C ILE A 29 19.96 -18.95 -17.61
N ILE A 30 19.16 -18.26 -18.43
CA ILE A 30 19.59 -17.02 -19.12
C ILE A 30 19.99 -15.95 -18.08
N LEU A 31 19.20 -15.78 -17.02
CA LEU A 31 19.50 -14.81 -15.98
C LEU A 31 20.73 -15.19 -15.16
N CYS A 32 20.93 -16.47 -14.86
CA CYS A 32 22.14 -16.97 -14.23
C CYS A 32 23.38 -16.67 -15.07
N LEU A 33 23.32 -16.91 -16.38
CA LEU A 33 24.41 -16.59 -17.31
C LEU A 33 24.71 -15.09 -17.30
N TYR A 34 23.68 -14.25 -17.42
CA TYR A 34 23.85 -12.79 -17.36
C TYR A 34 24.49 -12.32 -16.05
N GLY A 35 23.97 -12.78 -14.90
CA GLY A 35 24.46 -12.35 -13.59
C GLY A 35 25.87 -12.84 -13.26
N SER A 36 26.21 -14.08 -13.66
CA SER A 36 27.51 -14.67 -13.35
C SER A 36 28.61 -14.23 -14.34
N PHE A 37 28.25 -14.08 -15.62
CA PHE A 37 29.17 -13.72 -16.71
C PHE A 37 29.28 -12.21 -16.92
N ALA A 38 28.18 -11.49 -17.17
CA ALA A 38 28.25 -10.09 -17.59
C ALA A 38 28.51 -9.13 -16.42
N LEU A 39 27.82 -9.33 -15.30
CA LEU A 39 27.90 -8.45 -14.13
C LEU A 39 29.09 -8.75 -13.20
N GLY A 40 29.72 -9.92 -13.38
CA GLY A 40 30.76 -10.41 -12.50
C GLY A 40 32.20 -10.29 -13.01
N LEU A 41 32.44 -9.55 -14.10
CA LEU A 41 33.79 -9.39 -14.69
C LEU A 41 34.66 -8.47 -13.84
N ASN A 42 35.95 -8.82 -13.70
CA ASN A 42 37.03 -8.00 -13.13
C ASN A 42 36.89 -7.61 -11.65
N THR A 43 36.17 -8.39 -10.84
CA THR A 43 36.12 -8.21 -9.39
C THR A 43 36.33 -9.53 -8.66
N THR A 44 36.70 -9.47 -7.38
CA THR A 44 36.86 -10.67 -6.54
C THR A 44 35.57 -11.47 -6.43
N PHE A 45 35.67 -12.77 -6.13
CA PHE A 45 34.50 -13.67 -6.09
C PHE A 45 33.35 -13.10 -5.24
N SER A 46 33.60 -12.71 -3.99
CA SER A 46 32.56 -12.21 -3.10
C SER A 46 31.97 -10.86 -3.53
N SER A 47 32.81 -9.94 -4.00
CA SER A 47 32.34 -8.64 -4.50
C SER A 47 31.52 -8.77 -5.77
N SER A 48 31.89 -9.68 -6.67
CA SER A 48 31.14 -9.95 -7.91
C SER A 48 29.73 -10.44 -7.62
N VAL A 49 29.57 -11.36 -6.66
CA VAL A 49 28.27 -11.87 -6.25
C VAL A 49 27.43 -10.75 -5.64
N LEU A 50 28.01 -9.97 -4.72
CA LEU A 50 27.31 -8.83 -4.10
C LEU A 50 26.84 -7.81 -5.15
N ASN A 51 27.71 -7.44 -6.08
CA ASN A 51 27.39 -6.49 -7.15
C ASN A 51 26.22 -6.99 -8.01
N THR A 52 26.20 -8.28 -8.37
CA THR A 52 25.10 -8.86 -9.15
C THR A 52 23.77 -8.77 -8.42
N PHE A 53 23.69 -9.18 -7.15
CA PHE A 53 22.44 -9.14 -6.40
C PHE A 53 22.04 -7.74 -5.90
N MET A 54 22.96 -6.78 -5.89
CA MET A 54 22.66 -5.38 -5.61
C MET A 54 22.22 -4.59 -6.85
N PHE A 55 22.33 -5.18 -8.05
CA PHE A 55 22.01 -4.51 -9.30
C PHE A 55 20.49 -4.51 -9.56
N ASP A 56 19.91 -3.31 -9.72
CA ASP A 56 18.47 -3.12 -9.85
C ASP A 56 17.85 -3.92 -11.00
N ILE A 57 18.46 -3.90 -12.18
CA ILE A 57 17.95 -4.59 -13.36
C ILE A 57 17.98 -6.11 -13.15
N PHE A 58 19.02 -6.63 -12.49
CA PHE A 58 19.10 -8.05 -12.15
C PHE A 58 17.99 -8.43 -11.18
N ASN A 59 17.77 -7.63 -10.14
CA ASN A 59 16.70 -7.84 -9.17
C ASN A 59 15.31 -7.78 -9.81
N ILE A 60 15.08 -6.88 -10.76
CA ILE A 60 13.84 -6.82 -11.56
C ILE A 60 13.56 -8.16 -12.22
N PHE A 61 14.53 -8.73 -12.95
CA PHE A 61 14.34 -10.02 -13.62
C PHE A 61 14.21 -11.19 -12.65
N MET A 62 15.00 -11.19 -11.56
CA MET A 62 14.90 -12.21 -10.51
C MET A 62 13.50 -12.28 -9.90
N PHE A 63 12.95 -11.13 -9.49
CA PHE A 63 11.61 -11.05 -8.91
C PHE A 63 10.53 -11.35 -9.95
N LEU A 64 10.70 -10.92 -11.20
CA LEU A 64 9.75 -11.24 -12.26
C LEU A 64 9.64 -12.77 -12.48
N ILE A 65 10.77 -13.48 -12.52
CA ILE A 65 10.77 -14.94 -12.65
C ILE A 65 10.12 -15.60 -11.43
N LEU A 66 10.49 -15.18 -10.21
CA LEU A 66 9.93 -15.73 -8.98
C LEU A 66 8.40 -15.51 -8.90
N PHE A 67 7.92 -14.33 -9.29
CA PHE A 67 6.50 -14.01 -9.32
C PHE A 67 5.73 -14.73 -10.43
N ILE A 68 6.36 -14.98 -11.58
CA ILE A 68 5.73 -15.83 -12.61
C ILE A 68 5.66 -17.27 -12.11
N ASN A 69 6.67 -17.75 -11.37
CA ASN A 69 6.69 -19.09 -10.81
C ASN A 69 5.61 -19.28 -9.73
N THR A 70 5.47 -18.36 -8.78
CA THR A 70 4.39 -18.35 -7.78
C THR A 70 3.01 -18.31 -8.42
N LEU A 71 2.79 -17.46 -9.42
CA LEU A 71 1.54 -17.42 -10.18
C LEU A 71 1.27 -18.74 -10.89
N ASN A 72 2.30 -19.33 -11.51
CA ASN A 72 2.18 -20.63 -12.16
C ASN A 72 1.72 -21.68 -11.15
N ILE A 73 2.38 -21.81 -9.99
CA ILE A 73 2.02 -22.74 -8.91
C ILE A 73 0.57 -22.50 -8.44
N CYS A 74 0.18 -21.25 -8.22
CA CYS A 74 -1.16 -20.93 -7.72
C CYS A 74 -2.26 -21.27 -8.72
N THR A 75 -2.05 -20.98 -10.00
CA THR A 75 -3.05 -21.23 -11.06
C THR A 75 -3.18 -22.70 -11.38
N THR A 76 -2.06 -23.42 -11.47
CA THR A 76 -2.04 -24.85 -11.73
C THR A 76 -2.59 -25.64 -10.52
N PHE A 77 -2.31 -25.21 -9.28
CA PHE A 77 -2.95 -25.80 -8.09
C PHE A 77 -4.48 -25.63 -8.09
N ASP A 78 -4.98 -24.44 -8.43
CA ASP A 78 -6.44 -24.19 -8.48
C ASP A 78 -7.15 -24.96 -9.59
N ASN A 79 -6.53 -25.08 -10.77
CA ASN A 79 -7.18 -25.65 -11.95
C ASN A 79 -7.05 -27.17 -12.03
N GLU A 80 -5.84 -27.71 -11.86
CA GLU A 80 -5.52 -29.11 -12.14
C GLU A 80 -5.75 -30.02 -10.93
N PHE A 81 -5.70 -29.46 -9.71
CA PHE A 81 -5.87 -30.20 -8.46
C PHE A 81 -7.24 -29.95 -7.80
N SER A 82 -8.27 -29.62 -8.59
CA SER A 82 -9.63 -29.34 -8.12
C SER A 82 -10.21 -30.45 -7.22
N PHE A 83 -10.04 -31.73 -7.60
CA PHE A 83 -10.46 -32.87 -6.78
C PHE A 83 -9.71 -32.98 -5.45
N TYR A 84 -8.42 -32.63 -5.42
CA TYR A 84 -7.64 -32.60 -4.18
C TYR A 84 -8.10 -31.45 -3.28
N ILE A 85 -8.39 -30.28 -3.86
CA ILE A 85 -8.94 -29.12 -3.14
C ILE A 85 -10.28 -29.48 -2.48
N ILE A 86 -11.18 -30.15 -3.21
CA ILE A 86 -12.47 -30.62 -2.68
C ILE A 86 -12.25 -31.51 -1.45
N ARG A 87 -11.32 -32.48 -1.51
CA ARG A 87 -11.00 -33.38 -0.38
C ARG A 87 -10.47 -32.67 0.87
N LEU A 88 -9.92 -31.46 0.75
CA LEU A 88 -9.43 -30.73 1.92
C LEU A 88 -10.56 -30.22 2.83
N ASN A 89 -11.80 -30.12 2.34
CA ASN A 89 -13.06 -29.75 3.01
C ASN A 89 -13.07 -28.42 3.82
N ASN A 90 -11.93 -27.81 4.08
CA ASN A 90 -11.79 -26.65 4.94
C ASN A 90 -10.87 -25.61 4.29
N LYS A 91 -11.37 -24.38 4.17
CA LYS A 91 -10.64 -23.22 3.63
C LYS A 91 -9.29 -23.01 4.31
N LYS A 92 -9.22 -23.22 5.63
CA LYS A 92 -7.97 -23.12 6.40
C LYS A 92 -6.93 -24.15 5.97
N ARG A 93 -7.36 -25.38 5.69
CA ARG A 93 -6.49 -26.47 5.21
C ARG A 93 -6.04 -26.23 3.78
N TYR A 94 -6.96 -25.78 2.91
CA TYR A 94 -6.63 -25.37 1.54
C TYR A 94 -5.53 -24.30 1.51
N ILE A 95 -5.70 -23.19 2.25
CA ILE A 95 -4.69 -22.12 2.29
C ILE A 95 -3.36 -22.66 2.81
N LYS A 96 -3.37 -23.47 3.88
CA LYS A 96 -2.15 -24.05 4.44
C LYS A 96 -1.40 -24.92 3.43
N GLU A 97 -2.09 -25.78 2.68
CA GLU A 97 -1.44 -26.63 1.68
C GLU A 97 -0.95 -25.83 0.46
N LEU A 98 -1.71 -24.83 0.00
CA LEU A 98 -1.26 -23.95 -1.08
C LEU A 98 0.03 -23.21 -0.68
N LEU A 99 0.05 -22.55 0.48
CA LEU A 99 1.24 -21.80 0.96
C LEU A 99 2.45 -22.72 1.15
N LYS A 100 2.22 -23.95 1.64
CA LYS A 100 3.27 -24.95 1.79
C LYS A 100 3.86 -25.33 0.43
N ASN A 101 3.02 -25.59 -0.58
CA ASN A 101 3.49 -25.88 -1.92
C ASN A 101 4.28 -24.69 -2.48
N VAL A 102 3.72 -23.47 -2.44
CA VAL A 102 4.41 -22.24 -2.88
C VAL A 102 5.79 -22.09 -2.25
N LEU A 103 5.94 -22.37 -0.96
CA LEU A 103 7.26 -22.35 -0.31
C LEU A 103 8.19 -23.43 -0.85
N ILE A 104 7.75 -24.69 -0.91
CA ILE A 104 8.59 -25.81 -1.35
C ILE A 104 9.08 -25.58 -2.78
N PHE A 105 8.21 -25.17 -3.71
CA PHE A 105 8.60 -24.94 -5.10
C PHE A 105 9.56 -23.77 -5.26
N ASN A 106 9.31 -22.64 -4.58
CA ASN A 106 10.21 -21.49 -4.70
C ASN A 106 11.55 -21.74 -4.01
N ILE A 107 11.60 -22.51 -2.92
CA ILE A 107 12.86 -22.97 -2.32
C ILE A 107 13.61 -23.84 -3.33
N LEU A 108 12.96 -24.84 -3.93
CA LEU A 108 13.60 -25.70 -4.94
C LEU A 108 14.08 -24.88 -6.14
N HIS A 109 13.26 -23.96 -6.63
CA HIS A 109 13.61 -23.11 -7.76
C HIS A 109 14.81 -22.20 -7.44
N LEU A 110 14.83 -21.56 -6.26
CA LEU A 110 15.98 -20.80 -5.78
C LEU A 110 17.23 -21.67 -5.62
N THR A 111 17.11 -22.91 -5.12
CA THR A 111 18.27 -23.81 -5.01
C THR A 111 18.84 -24.16 -6.38
N ILE A 112 17.99 -24.44 -7.38
CA ILE A 112 18.42 -24.69 -8.76
C ILE A 112 19.11 -23.45 -9.32
N PHE A 113 18.50 -22.28 -9.12
CA PHE A 113 19.07 -21.00 -9.54
C PHE A 113 20.47 -20.77 -8.94
N PHE A 114 20.62 -20.88 -7.62
CA PHE A 114 21.91 -20.68 -6.96
C PHE A 114 22.95 -21.72 -7.37
N LEU A 115 22.56 -22.99 -7.56
CA LEU A 115 23.46 -24.03 -8.06
C LEU A 115 23.99 -23.68 -9.45
N ILE A 116 23.13 -23.30 -10.39
CA ILE A 116 23.53 -22.90 -11.75
C ILE A 116 24.40 -21.64 -11.69
N TYR A 117 23.98 -20.63 -10.93
CA TYR A 117 24.70 -19.38 -10.79
C TYR A 117 26.12 -19.58 -10.24
N PHE A 118 26.26 -20.30 -9.12
CA PHE A 118 27.56 -20.52 -8.49
C PHE A 118 28.45 -21.46 -9.29
N THR A 119 27.90 -22.49 -9.95
CA THR A 119 28.71 -23.36 -10.81
C THR A 119 29.35 -22.56 -11.95
N ILE A 120 28.57 -21.78 -12.69
CA ILE A 120 29.09 -20.91 -13.75
C ILE A 120 30.10 -19.92 -13.17
N LYS A 121 29.81 -19.32 -12.01
CA LYS A 121 30.70 -18.34 -11.40
C LYS A 121 32.05 -18.93 -11.00
N CYS A 122 32.06 -20.11 -10.38
CA CYS A 122 33.29 -20.82 -10.02
C CYS A 122 34.17 -21.14 -11.24
N PHE A 123 33.58 -21.43 -12.41
CA PHE A 123 34.36 -21.64 -13.64
C PHE A 123 35.00 -20.36 -14.19
N LEU A 124 34.41 -19.19 -13.93
CA LEU A 124 34.85 -17.91 -14.51
C LEU A 124 35.87 -17.15 -13.66
N THR A 125 35.88 -17.36 -12.34
CA THR A 125 36.78 -16.64 -11.43
C THR A 125 37.92 -17.54 -10.95
N TYR A 126 39.15 -17.19 -11.32
CA TYR A 126 40.36 -17.91 -10.92
C TYR A 126 40.99 -17.42 -9.60
N GLU A 127 40.51 -16.31 -9.03
CA GLU A 127 41.08 -15.76 -7.80
C GLU A 127 40.39 -16.30 -6.54
N PRO A 128 41.16 -16.79 -5.55
CA PRO A 128 40.61 -17.15 -4.24
C PRO A 128 39.99 -15.93 -3.57
N GLY A 129 38.87 -16.12 -2.86
CA GLY A 129 38.14 -15.03 -2.21
C GLY A 129 39.04 -14.20 -1.29
N SER A 130 39.18 -12.91 -1.60
CA SER A 130 39.96 -11.97 -0.79
C SER A 130 39.26 -11.65 0.54
N TYR A 131 39.99 -11.72 1.65
CA TYR A 131 39.53 -11.27 2.97
C TYR A 131 39.71 -9.75 3.10
N THR A 132 38.85 -8.99 2.43
CA THR A 132 38.78 -7.53 2.60
C THR A 132 37.60 -7.15 3.48
N LEU A 133 37.73 -6.01 4.17
CA LEU A 133 36.64 -5.41 4.93
C LEU A 133 35.59 -4.86 3.96
N TYR A 134 34.31 -5.06 4.29
CA TYR A 134 33.22 -4.60 3.46
C TYR A 134 32.85 -3.16 3.80
N GLN A 135 33.14 -2.24 2.87
CA GLN A 135 32.77 -0.82 2.97
C GLN A 135 33.17 -0.23 4.33
N ASN A 136 32.20 0.38 5.04
CA ASN A 136 32.38 1.01 6.34
C ASN A 136 32.16 0.02 7.50
N TYR A 137 31.89 -1.24 7.19
CA TYR A 137 31.67 -2.28 8.19
C TYR A 137 33.00 -2.94 8.52
N ASN A 138 33.30 -3.04 9.81
CA ASN A 138 34.46 -3.76 10.33
C ASN A 138 34.26 -5.29 10.26
N ILE A 139 33.75 -5.79 9.13
CA ILE A 139 33.41 -7.19 8.88
C ILE A 139 33.91 -7.58 7.49
N THR A 140 34.29 -8.85 7.33
CA THR A 140 34.77 -9.37 6.05
C THR A 140 33.66 -9.45 4.99
N ASN A 141 34.04 -9.26 3.72
CA ASN A 141 33.12 -9.40 2.58
C ASN A 141 32.36 -10.73 2.56
N ASN A 142 33.00 -11.82 2.98
CA ASN A 142 32.38 -13.15 2.97
C ASN A 142 31.27 -13.29 4.02
N LEU A 143 31.49 -12.75 5.22
CA LEU A 143 30.46 -12.72 6.26
C LEU A 143 29.28 -11.83 5.84
N TYR A 144 29.57 -10.68 5.24
CA TYR A 144 28.53 -9.80 4.70
C TYR A 144 27.74 -10.48 3.57
N LEU A 145 28.41 -11.19 2.66
CA LEU A 145 27.78 -11.93 1.57
C LEU A 145 26.81 -13.00 2.08
N ILE A 146 27.20 -13.78 3.08
CA ILE A 146 26.33 -14.80 3.69
C ILE A 146 25.08 -14.15 4.29
N PHE A 147 25.26 -13.05 5.05
CA PHE A 147 24.16 -12.29 5.62
C PHE A 147 23.24 -11.75 4.53
N TYR A 148 23.81 -11.10 3.51
CA TYR A 148 23.07 -10.44 2.45
C TYR A 148 22.26 -11.45 1.62
N LEU A 149 22.85 -12.57 1.21
CA LEU A 149 22.15 -13.63 0.49
C LEU A 149 21.08 -14.32 1.35
N GLY A 150 21.37 -14.55 2.64
CA GLY A 150 20.40 -15.08 3.58
C GLY A 150 19.17 -14.17 3.70
N ARG A 151 19.39 -12.86 3.87
CA ARG A 151 18.33 -11.83 3.84
C ARG A 151 17.58 -11.86 2.52
N TYR A 152 18.28 -11.90 1.39
CA TYR A 152 17.69 -11.91 0.05
C TYR A 152 16.70 -13.08 -0.14
N ILE A 153 17.11 -14.29 0.25
CA ILE A 153 16.29 -15.50 0.16
C ILE A 153 15.06 -15.40 1.07
N ILE A 154 15.23 -14.98 2.32
CA ILE A 154 14.11 -14.89 3.28
C ILE A 154 13.08 -13.87 2.78
N LEU A 155 13.52 -12.69 2.36
CA LEU A 155 12.62 -11.64 1.88
C LEU A 155 11.90 -12.04 0.59
N SER A 156 12.61 -12.62 -0.38
CA SER A 156 12.00 -13.09 -1.64
C SER A 156 10.92 -14.15 -1.39
N LEU A 157 11.18 -15.15 -0.54
CA LEU A 157 10.18 -16.15 -0.15
C LEU A 157 8.96 -15.54 0.57
N LEU A 158 9.16 -14.52 1.40
CA LEU A 158 8.04 -13.80 2.05
C LEU A 158 7.18 -13.05 1.04
N PHE A 159 7.77 -12.42 0.02
CA PHE A 159 7.00 -11.79 -1.06
C PHE A 159 6.21 -12.82 -1.87
N CYS A 160 6.79 -13.97 -2.19
CA CYS A 160 6.09 -15.08 -2.83
C CYS A 160 4.87 -15.56 -2.01
N LEU A 161 4.99 -15.62 -0.67
CA LEU A 161 3.87 -15.94 0.21
C LEU A 161 2.78 -14.85 0.18
N ILE A 162 3.16 -13.57 0.26
CA ILE A 162 2.22 -12.44 0.19
C ILE A 162 1.45 -12.47 -1.14
N GLU A 163 2.14 -12.68 -2.25
CA GLU A 163 1.56 -12.79 -3.57
C GLU A 163 0.52 -13.92 -3.65
N SER A 164 0.84 -15.11 -3.12
CA SER A 164 -0.11 -16.23 -3.09
C SER A 164 -1.36 -15.94 -2.25
N LEU A 165 -1.23 -15.18 -1.15
CA LEU A 165 -2.36 -14.72 -0.34
C LEU A 165 -3.23 -13.69 -1.08
N ILE A 166 -2.61 -12.80 -1.86
CA ILE A 166 -3.32 -11.84 -2.74
C ILE A 166 -4.06 -12.62 -3.83
N TYR A 167 -3.43 -13.62 -4.44
CA TYR A 167 -4.02 -14.48 -5.46
C TYR A 167 -5.32 -15.16 -4.97
N ILE A 168 -5.32 -15.75 -3.77
CA ILE A 168 -6.51 -16.38 -3.19
C ILE A 168 -7.70 -15.41 -3.11
N ASN A 169 -7.43 -14.13 -2.81
CA ASN A 169 -8.48 -13.13 -2.62
C ASN A 169 -8.98 -12.50 -3.92
N PHE A 170 -8.08 -12.26 -4.86
CA PHE A 170 -8.28 -11.32 -5.95
C PHE A 170 -7.98 -11.91 -7.34
N LYS A 171 -7.48 -13.14 -7.40
CA LYS A 171 -7.13 -13.88 -8.62
C LYS A 171 -6.06 -13.16 -9.46
N THR A 172 -5.77 -13.70 -10.64
CA THR A 172 -4.61 -13.36 -11.48
C THR A 172 -4.47 -11.88 -11.80
N LYS A 173 -5.54 -11.19 -12.23
CA LYS A 173 -5.47 -9.79 -12.71
C LYS A 173 -4.86 -8.83 -11.68
N ILE A 174 -5.29 -8.92 -10.43
CA ILE A 174 -4.82 -8.02 -9.36
C ILE A 174 -3.40 -8.39 -8.91
N VAL A 175 -3.05 -9.68 -8.96
CA VAL A 175 -1.67 -10.13 -8.68
C VAL A 175 -0.71 -9.55 -9.72
N CYS A 176 -1.06 -9.55 -11.01
CA CYS A 176 -0.24 -8.93 -12.04
C CYS A 176 -0.01 -7.42 -11.78
N ILE A 177 -1.05 -6.70 -11.33
CA ILE A 177 -0.92 -5.28 -10.95
C ILE A 177 0.04 -5.13 -9.76
N PHE A 178 -0.14 -5.94 -8.71
CA PHE A 178 0.75 -5.93 -7.54
C PHE A 178 2.21 -6.21 -7.94
N ASN A 179 2.46 -7.21 -8.77
CA ASN A 179 3.80 -7.57 -9.25
C ASN A 179 4.40 -6.44 -10.09
N SER A 180 3.61 -5.81 -10.97
CA SER A 180 4.10 -4.68 -11.78
C SER A 180 4.47 -3.47 -10.93
N LEU A 181 3.68 -3.13 -9.91
CA LEU A 181 3.98 -2.06 -8.96
C LEU A 181 5.21 -2.42 -8.11
N PHE A 182 5.34 -3.69 -7.70
CA PHE A 182 6.52 -4.15 -7.00
C PHE A 182 7.77 -4.00 -7.86
N ILE A 183 7.73 -4.43 -9.12
CA ILE A 183 8.91 -4.34 -10.00
C ILE A 183 9.26 -2.88 -10.31
N MET A 184 8.26 -2.02 -10.54
CA MET A 184 8.47 -0.60 -10.86
C MET A 184 9.26 0.13 -9.77
N GLY A 185 9.12 -0.25 -8.50
CA GLY A 185 9.84 0.42 -7.43
C GLY A 185 11.36 0.21 -7.42
N PHE A 186 11.87 -0.88 -8.05
CA PHE A 186 13.31 -1.02 -8.28
C PHE A 186 13.86 0.05 -9.25
N LEU A 187 13.02 0.55 -10.17
CA LEU A 187 13.40 1.65 -11.08
C LEU A 187 13.41 3.02 -10.38
N LEU A 188 12.67 3.14 -9.27
CA LEU A 188 12.55 4.38 -8.50
C LEU A 188 13.59 4.48 -7.38
N SER A 189 14.19 3.36 -6.98
CA SER A 189 15.24 3.31 -5.98
C SER A 189 16.59 3.65 -6.60
N SER A 190 16.99 4.93 -6.53
CA SER A 190 18.35 5.32 -6.88
C SER A 190 19.33 4.84 -5.80
N SER A 191 20.41 4.17 -6.20
CA SER A 191 21.58 3.97 -5.34
C SER A 191 22.12 5.34 -4.91
N SER A 192 22.32 5.53 -3.60
CA SER A 192 22.98 6.72 -3.08
C SER A 192 24.11 6.31 -2.17
N ASP A 193 25.23 7.04 -2.23
CA ASP A 193 26.39 6.81 -1.36
C ASP A 193 26.18 7.32 0.07
N MET A 194 24.97 7.80 0.39
CA MET A 194 24.66 8.33 1.72
C MET A 194 24.54 7.21 2.75
N ILE A 195 25.09 7.47 3.94
CA ILE A 195 24.93 6.60 5.11
C ILE A 195 23.55 6.86 5.72
N TYR A 196 22.73 5.82 5.80
CA TYR A 196 21.39 5.88 6.36
C TYR A 196 21.39 5.42 7.82
N ASN A 197 20.89 6.27 8.72
CA ASN A 197 20.69 5.94 10.14
C ASN A 197 19.20 5.79 10.51
N LYS A 198 18.34 5.69 9.50
CA LYS A 198 16.89 5.62 9.67
C LYS A 198 16.38 4.30 9.08
N PHE A 199 15.32 3.78 9.68
CA PHE A 199 14.59 2.64 9.14
C PHE A 199 13.94 3.01 7.80
N LEU A 200 14.08 2.15 6.80
CA LEU A 200 13.50 2.32 5.47
C LEU A 200 12.31 1.39 5.32
N ILE A 201 11.17 1.93 4.89
CA ILE A 201 9.91 1.15 4.82
C ILE A 201 9.78 0.42 3.48
N PHE A 202 10.42 0.94 2.42
CA PHE A 202 10.25 0.40 1.08
C PHE A 202 11.03 -0.91 0.89
N PRO A 203 10.49 -1.92 0.19
CA PRO A 203 11.12 -3.25 0.08
C PRO A 203 12.45 -3.23 -0.69
N TRP A 204 12.52 -2.44 -1.76
CA TRP A 204 13.68 -2.36 -2.66
C TRP A 204 14.96 -1.94 -1.95
N SER A 205 14.82 -1.15 -0.88
CA SER A 205 15.95 -0.67 -0.11
C SER A 205 16.77 -1.80 0.54
N TYR A 206 16.15 -2.96 0.79
CA TYR A 206 16.82 -4.12 1.41
C TYR A 206 17.51 -5.04 0.39
N PHE A 207 17.29 -4.81 -0.89
CA PHE A 207 17.95 -5.50 -2.00
C PHE A 207 19.03 -4.62 -2.65
N ASN A 208 18.94 -3.31 -2.52
CA ASN A 208 19.91 -2.41 -3.14
C ASN A 208 21.14 -2.18 -2.26
N ASN A 209 22.17 -1.57 -2.85
CA ASN A 209 23.38 -1.17 -2.14
C ASN A 209 23.13 0.05 -1.25
N ILE A 210 22.55 -0.17 -0.07
CA ILE A 210 22.34 0.86 0.96
C ILE A 210 23.35 0.69 2.08
N LYS A 211 24.00 1.80 2.44
CA LYS A 211 25.02 1.86 3.49
C LYS A 211 24.38 2.31 4.80
N TYR A 212 24.46 1.49 5.86
CA TYR A 212 24.08 1.88 7.22
C TYR A 212 25.32 2.32 8.01
N SER A 213 25.14 2.94 9.18
CA SER A 213 26.27 3.32 10.06
C SER A 213 27.05 2.13 10.61
N SER A 214 26.38 1.00 10.81
CA SER A 214 26.99 -0.22 11.34
C SER A 214 26.27 -1.46 10.81
N PHE A 215 27.00 -2.56 10.73
CA PHE A 215 26.42 -3.85 10.35
C PHE A 215 25.32 -4.30 11.34
N SER A 216 25.50 -4.04 12.64
CA SER A 216 24.48 -4.34 13.65
C SER A 216 23.16 -3.63 13.38
N MET A 217 23.19 -2.39 12.90
CA MET A 217 22.00 -1.64 12.52
C MET A 217 21.33 -2.22 11.28
N GLU A 218 22.12 -2.61 10.26
CA GLU A 218 21.58 -3.26 9.06
C GLU A 218 20.90 -4.60 9.40
N VAL A 219 21.51 -5.40 10.27
CA VAL A 219 20.93 -6.66 10.78
C VAL A 219 19.61 -6.38 11.52
N LEU A 220 19.62 -5.43 12.45
CA LEU A 220 18.44 -5.07 13.25
C LEU A 220 17.28 -4.59 12.36
N TYR A 221 17.54 -3.71 11.41
CA TYR A 221 16.51 -3.23 10.48
C TYR A 221 16.02 -4.30 9.52
N SER A 222 16.88 -5.23 9.10
CA SER A 222 16.47 -6.38 8.29
C SER A 222 15.53 -7.30 9.08
N CYS A 223 15.84 -7.58 10.36
CA CYS A 223 14.98 -8.36 11.24
C CYS A 223 13.62 -7.69 11.51
N ILE A 224 13.61 -6.38 11.77
CA ILE A 224 12.37 -5.60 11.94
C ILE A 224 11.53 -5.66 10.66
N TYR A 225 12.15 -5.54 9.49
CA TYR A 225 11.43 -5.60 8.21
C TYR A 225 10.80 -6.97 7.96
N ILE A 226 11.53 -8.05 8.25
CA ILE A 226 11.02 -9.43 8.19
C ILE A 226 9.80 -9.60 9.10
N LEU A 227 9.85 -9.07 10.33
CA LEU A 227 8.71 -9.10 11.27
C LEU A 227 7.49 -8.35 10.71
N ILE A 228 7.68 -7.19 10.08
CA ILE A 228 6.61 -6.43 9.44
C ILE A 228 5.95 -7.25 8.33
N LEU A 229 6.73 -7.88 7.45
CA LEU A 229 6.19 -8.73 6.38
C LEU A 229 5.43 -9.94 6.92
N LEU A 230 5.92 -10.57 8.00
CA LEU A 230 5.20 -11.64 8.68
C LEU A 230 3.85 -11.16 9.24
N ILE A 231 3.80 -9.98 9.87
CA ILE A 231 2.55 -9.39 10.35
C ILE A 231 1.58 -9.13 9.19
N ILE A 232 2.07 -8.57 8.07
CA ILE A 232 1.25 -8.32 6.86
C ILE A 232 0.67 -9.64 6.33
N SER A 233 1.49 -10.68 6.19
CA SER A 233 1.01 -12.00 5.72
C SER A 233 -0.03 -12.61 6.66
N LEU A 234 0.14 -12.48 7.99
CA LEU A 234 -0.83 -12.93 8.98
C LEU A 234 -2.16 -12.16 8.91
N LEU A 235 -2.11 -10.85 8.69
CA LEU A 235 -3.31 -10.02 8.51
C LEU A 235 -4.08 -10.43 7.24
N LEU A 236 -3.38 -10.61 6.12
CA LEU A 236 -3.95 -11.11 4.87
C LEU A 236 -4.61 -12.48 5.06
N TYR A 237 -3.92 -13.40 5.74
CA TYR A 237 -4.45 -14.72 6.06
C TYR A 237 -5.73 -14.65 6.91
N LYS A 238 -5.75 -13.85 7.99
CA LYS A 238 -6.96 -13.65 8.82
C LYS A 238 -8.10 -13.04 8.01
N PHE A 239 -7.80 -12.08 7.12
CA PHE A 239 -8.79 -11.47 6.24
C PHE A 239 -9.44 -12.48 5.30
N ILE A 240 -8.65 -13.39 4.69
CA ILE A 240 -9.17 -14.45 3.81
C ILE A 240 -10.16 -15.35 4.56
N LEU A 241 -9.87 -15.72 5.82
CA LEU A 241 -10.70 -16.63 6.60
C LEU A 241 -12.07 -16.02 6.99
N LYS A 242 -12.16 -14.70 7.14
CA LYS A 242 -13.39 -14.00 7.60
C LYS A 242 -14.47 -13.83 6.50
N LYS A 243 -14.18 -14.21 5.26
CA LYS A 243 -14.84 -13.69 4.04
C LYS A 243 -16.26 -14.16 3.68
N ASN A 244 -17.01 -14.90 4.50
CA ASN A 244 -18.29 -15.46 4.02
C ASN A 244 -19.60 -14.77 4.45
N LYS A 245 -19.60 -13.81 5.39
CA LYS A 245 -20.86 -13.08 5.75
C LYS A 245 -20.73 -11.54 5.71
N ASN A 246 -19.64 -10.96 6.23
CA ASN A 246 -19.50 -9.51 6.30
C ASN A 246 -19.14 -8.83 4.96
N ILE A 247 -18.44 -9.53 4.05
CA ILE A 247 -17.97 -8.92 2.79
C ILE A 247 -19.11 -8.64 1.81
N ASN A 248 -20.18 -9.43 1.81
CA ASN A 248 -21.36 -9.14 1.00
C ASN A 248 -22.09 -7.90 1.51
N ASN A 249 -22.15 -7.70 2.83
CA ASN A 249 -22.74 -6.50 3.43
C ASN A 249 -21.88 -5.25 3.15
N ILE A 250 -20.55 -5.32 3.33
CA ILE A 250 -19.64 -4.21 3.00
C ILE A 250 -19.74 -3.87 1.51
N ARG A 251 -19.74 -4.88 0.62
CA ARG A 251 -19.90 -4.66 -0.83
C ARG A 251 -21.22 -3.98 -1.15
N TYR A 252 -22.32 -4.44 -0.54
CA TYR A 252 -23.63 -3.82 -0.73
C TYR A 252 -23.60 -2.35 -0.32
N ILE A 253 -23.17 -2.05 0.91
CA ILE A 253 -23.10 -0.67 1.44
C ILE A 253 -22.16 0.19 0.57
N PHE A 254 -21.00 -0.35 0.17
CA PHE A 254 -20.04 0.32 -0.71
C PHE A 254 -20.64 0.69 -2.06
N PHE A 255 -21.29 -0.26 -2.74
CA PHE A 255 -21.93 0.00 -4.02
C PHE A 255 -23.08 1.00 -3.88
N THR A 256 -23.94 0.87 -2.86
CA THR A 256 -25.05 1.80 -2.65
C THR A 256 -24.56 3.22 -2.35
N ASP A 257 -23.50 3.36 -1.56
CA ASP A 257 -22.94 4.65 -1.17
C ASP A 257 -22.27 5.36 -2.34
N ILE A 258 -21.40 4.66 -3.06
CA ILE A 258 -20.68 5.24 -4.20
C ILE A 258 -21.64 5.55 -5.33
N LEU A 259 -22.58 4.64 -5.65
CA LEU A 259 -23.58 4.92 -6.69
C LEU A 259 -24.45 6.12 -6.32
N TYR A 260 -24.78 6.30 -5.04
CA TYR A 260 -25.49 7.48 -4.60
C TYR A 260 -24.67 8.76 -4.79
N LEU A 261 -23.40 8.78 -4.36
CA LEU A 261 -22.54 9.95 -4.53
C LEU A 261 -22.39 10.31 -6.01
N LEU A 262 -22.12 9.31 -6.85
CA LEU A 262 -21.94 9.49 -8.29
C LEU A 262 -23.23 9.86 -9.02
N LYS A 263 -24.42 9.41 -8.58
CA LYS A 263 -25.68 9.73 -9.27
C LYS A 263 -26.35 10.99 -8.73
N LYS A 264 -26.43 11.14 -7.41
CA LYS A 264 -27.17 12.22 -6.73
C LYS A 264 -26.31 13.42 -6.36
N ARG A 265 -25.01 13.24 -6.11
CA ARG A 265 -24.08 14.32 -5.72
C ARG A 265 -23.04 14.65 -6.78
N LYS A 266 -23.23 14.21 -8.04
CA LYS A 266 -22.31 14.44 -9.17
C LYS A 266 -21.89 15.90 -9.34
N ARG A 267 -22.81 16.84 -9.17
CA ARG A 267 -22.52 18.28 -9.34
C ARG A 267 -21.50 18.77 -8.31
N ILE A 268 -21.61 18.31 -7.06
CA ILE A 268 -20.69 18.69 -5.98
C ILE A 268 -19.31 18.06 -6.20
N LEU A 269 -19.27 16.79 -6.61
CA LEU A 269 -18.02 16.10 -6.95
C LEU A 269 -17.31 16.75 -8.13
N LEU A 270 -18.06 17.13 -9.17
CA LEU A 270 -17.53 17.81 -10.33
C LEU A 270 -16.99 19.20 -9.95
N LEU A 271 -17.70 19.92 -9.07
CA LEU A 271 -17.26 21.21 -8.53
C LEU A 271 -15.94 21.07 -7.72
N PHE A 272 -15.85 20.05 -6.87
CA PHE A 272 -14.64 19.74 -6.10
C PHE A 272 -13.41 19.46 -6.98
N LEU A 273 -13.60 18.83 -8.15
CA LEU A 273 -12.53 18.55 -9.09
C LEU A 273 -12.20 19.73 -10.03
N LEU A 274 -13.21 20.47 -10.49
CA LEU A 274 -13.02 21.57 -11.44
C LEU A 274 -12.38 22.81 -10.81
N PHE A 275 -12.69 23.14 -9.56
CA PHE A 275 -12.16 24.35 -8.93
C PHE A 275 -10.62 24.36 -8.87
N PRO A 276 -9.94 23.30 -8.38
CA PRO A 276 -8.48 23.21 -8.43
C PRO A 276 -7.90 23.32 -9.85
N ILE A 277 -8.59 22.77 -10.85
CA ILE A 277 -8.16 22.87 -12.24
C ILE A 277 -8.17 24.33 -12.70
N VAL A 278 -9.28 25.03 -12.47
CA VAL A 278 -9.40 26.46 -12.84
C VAL A 278 -8.34 27.30 -12.13
N THR A 279 -8.12 27.07 -10.83
CA THR A 279 -7.10 27.83 -10.07
C THR A 279 -5.68 27.51 -10.52
N THR A 280 -5.39 26.26 -10.91
CA THR A 280 -4.09 25.95 -11.54
C THR A 280 -3.92 26.71 -12.84
N PHE A 281 -4.90 26.71 -13.75
CA PHE A 281 -4.79 27.43 -15.04
C PHE A 281 -4.50 28.92 -14.86
N ILE A 282 -5.10 29.56 -13.84
CA ILE A 282 -4.84 30.96 -13.52
C ILE A 282 -3.37 31.17 -13.07
N ASN A 283 -2.83 30.25 -12.27
CA ASN A 283 -1.54 30.41 -11.62
C ASN A 283 -0.35 29.79 -12.38
N VAL A 284 -0.60 28.95 -13.38
CA VAL A 284 0.43 28.20 -14.12
C VAL A 284 1.44 29.13 -14.82
N ASN A 285 0.96 30.24 -15.38
CA ASN A 285 1.79 31.20 -16.11
C ASN A 285 2.55 32.16 -15.18
N MET A 286 2.33 32.09 -13.86
CA MET A 286 3.09 32.90 -12.92
C MET A 286 4.47 32.28 -12.66
N ASP A 287 5.45 33.12 -12.32
CA ASP A 287 6.81 32.73 -11.92
C ASP A 287 6.86 32.14 -10.50
N LEU A 288 5.97 31.18 -10.27
CA LEU A 288 5.81 30.44 -9.03
C LEU A 288 6.39 29.03 -9.20
N SER A 289 6.97 28.52 -8.11
CA SER A 289 7.48 27.15 -8.04
C SER A 289 6.33 26.15 -8.12
N PHE A 290 6.59 24.94 -8.62
CA PHE A 290 5.59 23.86 -8.76
C PHE A 290 4.75 23.69 -7.49
N ILE A 291 5.41 23.63 -6.33
CA ILE A 291 4.74 23.39 -5.05
C ILE A 291 3.90 24.58 -4.58
N SER A 292 4.30 25.81 -4.91
CA SER A 292 3.50 27.00 -4.58
C SER A 292 2.24 27.08 -5.42
N ILE A 293 2.28 26.66 -6.70
CA ILE A 293 1.08 26.58 -7.55
C ILE A 293 0.13 25.49 -7.05
N VAL A 294 0.67 24.35 -6.59
CA VAL A 294 -0.15 23.30 -5.94
C VAL A 294 -0.77 23.84 -4.64
N ASN A 295 -0.01 24.55 -3.82
CA ASN A 295 -0.52 25.09 -2.56
C ASN A 295 -1.64 26.12 -2.75
N THR A 296 -1.48 27.02 -3.72
CA THR A 296 -2.49 28.04 -4.06
C THR A 296 -3.74 27.39 -4.64
N SER A 297 -3.58 26.42 -5.55
CA SER A 297 -4.71 25.75 -6.20
C SER A 297 -5.51 24.86 -5.26
N MET A 298 -4.87 24.23 -4.28
CA MET A 298 -5.54 23.39 -3.28
C MET A 298 -5.93 24.13 -1.99
N GLY A 299 -5.46 25.37 -1.80
CA GLY A 299 -5.67 26.12 -0.56
C GLY A 299 -4.95 25.49 0.65
N THR A 300 -3.80 24.86 0.45
CA THR A 300 -3.10 24.09 1.49
C THR A 300 -2.08 24.88 2.30
N ASN A 301 -1.82 26.15 1.97
CA ASN A 301 -0.84 26.96 2.69
C ASN A 301 -1.37 28.37 3.02
N ILE A 302 -2.46 28.44 3.80
CA ILE A 302 -3.00 29.74 4.22
C ILE A 302 -2.17 30.32 5.36
N ILE A 303 -1.46 31.40 5.06
CA ILE A 303 -0.83 32.29 6.02
C ILE A 303 -1.71 33.54 6.14
N LEU A 304 -2.25 33.81 7.34
CA LEU A 304 -3.33 34.80 7.55
C LEU A 304 -3.02 36.23 7.09
N LYS A 305 -1.74 36.58 6.92
CA LYS A 305 -1.30 37.92 6.48
C LYS A 305 -0.92 37.99 5.00
N GLU A 306 -0.76 36.86 4.33
CA GLU A 306 -0.17 36.78 2.98
C GLU A 306 -1.07 36.02 1.98
N SER A 307 -2.17 35.41 2.47
CA SER A 307 -3.04 34.59 1.63
C SER A 307 -4.00 35.43 0.79
N GLY A 308 -4.08 35.08 -0.49
CA GLY A 308 -5.02 35.68 -1.42
C GLY A 308 -6.47 35.21 -1.14
N PRO A 309 -7.49 35.99 -1.53
CA PRO A 309 -8.90 35.60 -1.37
C PRO A 309 -9.22 34.25 -2.01
N LEU A 310 -8.60 33.96 -3.15
CA LEU A 310 -8.78 32.71 -3.89
C LEU A 310 -8.28 31.48 -3.11
N GLU A 311 -7.15 31.60 -2.41
CA GLU A 311 -6.63 30.50 -1.57
C GLU A 311 -7.57 30.20 -0.39
N ILE A 312 -8.10 31.25 0.24
CA ILE A 312 -9.09 31.13 1.32
C ILE A 312 -10.36 30.46 0.82
N CYS A 313 -10.86 30.87 -0.35
CA CYS A 313 -12.00 30.22 -0.99
C CYS A 313 -11.74 28.74 -1.28
N MET A 314 -10.55 28.39 -1.80
CA MET A 314 -10.18 27.01 -2.09
C MET A 314 -10.13 26.14 -0.84
N TYR A 315 -9.54 26.64 0.25
CA TYR A 315 -9.50 25.94 1.53
C TYR A 315 -10.89 25.69 2.09
N LEU A 316 -11.75 26.72 2.14
CA LEU A 316 -13.11 26.62 2.65
C LEU A 316 -13.96 25.65 1.82
N LEU A 317 -13.80 25.69 0.49
CA LEU A 317 -14.50 24.79 -0.42
C LEU A 317 -14.05 23.34 -0.21
N ASN A 318 -12.74 23.10 -0.12
CA ASN A 318 -12.19 21.76 0.08
C ASN A 318 -12.67 21.13 1.40
N ILE A 319 -12.63 21.89 2.49
CA ILE A 319 -13.11 21.41 3.80
C ILE A 319 -14.64 21.27 3.81
N GLY A 320 -15.35 22.27 3.30
CA GLY A 320 -16.80 22.31 3.30
C GLY A 320 -17.42 21.16 2.51
N ILE A 321 -16.87 20.83 1.34
CA ILE A 321 -17.34 19.70 0.54
C ILE A 321 -17.09 18.37 1.25
N ILE A 322 -15.92 18.16 1.84
CA ILE A 322 -15.62 16.91 2.58
C ILE A 322 -16.54 16.76 3.80
N ALA A 323 -16.75 17.85 4.57
CA ALA A 323 -17.68 17.88 5.71
C ALA A 323 -19.14 17.64 5.30
N PHE A 324 -19.56 18.17 4.15
CA PHE A 324 -20.88 17.91 3.58
C PHE A 324 -21.02 16.44 3.14
N LEU A 325 -20.04 15.90 2.41
CA LEU A 325 -20.11 14.53 1.88
C LEU A 325 -20.17 13.49 2.99
N ILE A 326 -19.36 13.66 4.04
CA ILE A 326 -19.40 12.74 5.19
C ILE A 326 -20.78 12.82 5.87
N THR A 327 -21.26 14.01 6.21
CA THR A 327 -22.54 14.14 6.92
C THR A 327 -23.72 13.61 6.09
N ASP A 328 -23.79 13.94 4.80
CA ASP A 328 -24.86 13.46 3.91
C ASP A 328 -24.91 11.93 3.83
N LEU A 329 -23.74 11.26 3.74
CA LEU A 329 -23.66 9.80 3.68
C LEU A 329 -24.12 9.10 4.96
N PHE A 330 -23.86 9.70 6.12
CA PHE A 330 -24.29 9.14 7.40
C PHE A 330 -25.77 9.44 7.68
N ILE A 331 -26.25 10.64 7.37
CA ILE A 331 -27.64 11.06 7.62
C ILE A 331 -28.62 10.31 6.73
N ARG A 332 -28.30 10.14 5.45
CA ARG A 332 -29.19 9.51 4.48
C ARG A 332 -29.69 8.15 4.97
N ASP A 333 -28.77 7.32 5.47
CA ASP A 333 -29.12 5.96 5.87
C ASP A 333 -29.92 5.92 7.17
N ILE A 334 -29.61 6.82 8.10
CA ILE A 334 -30.35 6.98 9.34
C ILE A 334 -31.76 7.53 9.08
N LYS A 335 -31.97 8.33 8.03
CA LYS A 335 -33.28 8.93 7.75
C LYS A 335 -34.17 8.09 6.84
N TYR A 336 -33.61 7.38 5.86
CA TYR A 336 -34.39 6.79 4.76
C TYR A 336 -34.26 5.27 4.61
N SER A 337 -33.33 4.60 5.31
CA SER A 337 -33.08 3.16 5.11
C SER A 337 -32.86 2.39 6.42
N LEU A 338 -33.49 2.84 7.50
CA LEU A 338 -33.41 2.25 8.83
C LEU A 338 -33.69 0.75 8.80
N ASP A 339 -34.85 0.37 8.27
CA ASP A 339 -35.34 -1.00 8.35
C ASP A 339 -34.50 -1.94 7.48
N ASN A 340 -34.10 -1.53 6.28
CA ASN A 340 -33.36 -2.40 5.36
C ASN A 340 -31.91 -2.69 5.78
N ILE A 341 -31.26 -1.74 6.45
CA ILE A 341 -29.84 -1.85 6.83
C ILE A 341 -29.70 -2.46 8.24
N PHE A 342 -30.50 -1.99 9.20
CA PHE A 342 -30.38 -2.44 10.59
C PHE A 342 -31.03 -3.81 10.86
N LEU A 343 -31.86 -4.34 9.94
CA LEU A 343 -32.25 -5.76 9.94
C LEU A 343 -31.10 -6.70 9.56
N ARG A 344 -30.08 -6.22 8.82
CA ARG A 344 -28.98 -7.03 8.26
C ARG A 344 -27.63 -6.83 8.94
N THR A 345 -27.45 -5.70 9.63
CA THR A 345 -26.19 -5.30 10.25
C THR A 345 -26.42 -4.58 11.57
N ASN A 346 -25.57 -4.85 12.57
CA ASN A 346 -25.60 -4.10 13.83
C ASN A 346 -25.13 -2.66 13.58
N MET A 347 -25.61 -1.71 14.38
CA MET A 347 -25.29 -0.30 14.22
C MET A 347 -23.77 -0.05 14.21
N LEU A 348 -23.04 -0.64 15.15
CA LEU A 348 -21.60 -0.41 15.26
C LEU A 348 -20.85 -0.94 14.02
N THR A 349 -21.28 -2.07 13.47
CA THR A 349 -20.70 -2.61 12.23
C THR A 349 -21.02 -1.73 11.02
N TRP A 350 -22.26 -1.23 10.91
CA TRP A 350 -22.64 -0.27 9.87
C TRP A 350 -21.81 1.01 9.94
N PHE A 351 -21.60 1.57 11.14
CA PHE A 351 -20.78 2.76 11.35
C PHE A 351 -19.33 2.54 10.90
N ILE A 352 -18.71 1.43 11.31
CA ILE A 352 -17.33 1.10 10.90
C ILE A 352 -17.25 0.94 9.38
N ASP A 353 -18.19 0.23 8.78
CA ASP A 353 -18.20 0.02 7.33
C ASP A 353 -18.33 1.36 6.59
N LYS A 354 -19.22 2.26 7.05
CA LYS A 354 -19.37 3.63 6.53
C LYS A 354 -18.09 4.46 6.62
N VAL A 355 -17.43 4.42 7.78
CA VAL A 355 -16.15 5.11 7.98
C VAL A 355 -15.11 4.63 6.97
N ILE A 356 -14.97 3.31 6.81
CA ILE A 356 -14.02 2.72 5.87
C ILE A 356 -14.34 3.14 4.43
N ILE A 357 -15.62 3.04 4.03
CA ILE A 357 -16.07 3.42 2.68
C ILE A 357 -15.78 4.89 2.40
N PHE A 358 -16.09 5.78 3.35
CA PHE A 358 -15.86 7.20 3.21
C PHE A 358 -14.36 7.54 3.12
N LEU A 359 -13.53 6.93 3.96
CA LEU A 359 -12.07 7.12 3.92
C LEU A 359 -11.50 6.66 2.57
N ILE A 360 -11.89 5.49 2.07
CA ILE A 360 -11.45 5.00 0.75
C ILE A 360 -11.92 5.96 -0.36
N PHE A 361 -13.17 6.37 -0.34
CA PHE A 361 -13.75 7.25 -1.36
C PHE A 361 -13.08 8.64 -1.37
N SER A 362 -12.91 9.26 -0.20
CA SER A 362 -12.24 10.56 -0.07
C SER A 362 -10.77 10.50 -0.45
N PHE A 363 -10.09 9.38 -0.18
CA PHE A 363 -8.71 9.16 -0.63
C PHE A 363 -8.59 9.10 -2.16
N ILE A 364 -9.48 8.34 -2.81
CA ILE A 364 -9.54 8.27 -4.29
C ILE A 364 -9.83 9.65 -4.88
N LEU A 365 -10.77 10.40 -4.31
CA LEU A 365 -11.06 11.77 -4.76
C LEU A 365 -9.84 12.68 -4.65
N LYS A 366 -9.08 12.61 -3.55
CA LYS A 366 -7.86 13.40 -3.36
C LYS A 366 -6.78 13.01 -4.37
N ILE A 367 -6.57 11.72 -4.63
CA ILE A 367 -5.65 11.28 -5.69
C ILE A 367 -6.05 11.88 -7.02
N LEU A 368 -7.32 11.76 -7.42
CA LEU A 368 -7.83 12.34 -8.67
C LEU A 368 -7.60 13.86 -8.73
N GLN A 369 -7.90 14.57 -7.64
CA GLN A 369 -7.70 16.02 -7.53
C GLN A 369 -6.24 16.41 -7.77
N TYR A 370 -5.28 15.76 -7.10
CA TYR A 370 -3.86 16.05 -7.24
C TYR A 370 -3.29 15.62 -8.59
N VAL A 371 -3.67 14.46 -9.11
CA VAL A 371 -3.21 13.98 -10.43
C VAL A 371 -3.59 14.97 -11.53
N LEU A 372 -4.83 15.50 -11.51
CA LEU A 372 -5.27 16.49 -12.50
C LEU A 372 -4.42 17.77 -12.45
N VAL A 373 -4.14 18.29 -11.25
CA VAL A 373 -3.28 19.47 -11.06
C VAL A 373 -1.85 19.21 -11.52
N VAL A 374 -1.28 18.04 -11.19
CA VAL A 374 0.08 17.66 -11.61
C VAL A 374 0.20 17.56 -13.12
N ILE A 375 -0.77 16.94 -13.79
CA ILE A 375 -0.78 16.82 -15.26
C ILE A 375 -0.73 18.21 -15.90
N ILE A 376 -1.55 19.15 -15.44
CA ILE A 376 -1.58 20.53 -15.97
C ILE A 376 -0.21 21.21 -15.78
N LEU A 377 0.42 21.04 -14.62
CA LEU A 377 1.73 21.64 -14.35
C LEU A 377 2.86 21.05 -15.20
N LEU A 378 2.83 19.73 -15.42
CA LEU A 378 3.82 19.03 -16.25
C LEU A 378 3.68 19.40 -17.73
N ILE A 379 2.45 19.53 -18.24
CA ILE A 379 2.20 20.00 -19.62
C ILE A 379 2.78 21.40 -19.84
N ASN A 380 2.77 22.24 -18.80
CA ASN A 380 3.31 23.60 -18.84
C ASN A 380 4.78 23.68 -18.36
N ASN A 381 5.53 22.59 -18.48
CA ASN A 381 6.98 22.52 -18.24
C ASN A 381 7.44 22.96 -16.83
N LYS A 382 6.59 22.86 -15.80
CA LYS A 382 7.01 23.11 -14.41
C LYS A 382 7.80 21.91 -13.88
N VAL A 383 8.93 22.16 -13.22
CA VAL A 383 9.80 21.13 -12.63
C VAL A 383 9.06 20.37 -11.52
N PHE A 384 9.00 19.05 -11.62
CA PHE A 384 8.31 18.20 -10.66
C PHE A 384 8.97 18.23 -9.27
N ASP A 385 8.18 18.42 -8.21
CA ASP A 385 8.62 18.35 -6.82
C ASP A 385 8.02 17.12 -6.11
N SER A 386 8.88 16.21 -5.64
CA SER A 386 8.48 14.99 -4.95
C SER A 386 7.76 15.23 -3.61
N ASN A 387 7.89 16.42 -3.03
CA ASN A 387 7.17 16.81 -1.80
C ASN A 387 5.65 16.81 -1.96
N ILE A 388 5.14 16.80 -3.19
CA ILE A 388 3.70 16.75 -3.46
C ILE A 388 3.02 15.52 -2.86
N ILE A 389 3.73 14.39 -2.76
CA ILE A 389 3.19 13.16 -2.17
C ILE A 389 2.91 13.38 -0.67
N ASN A 390 3.86 13.99 0.03
CA ASN A 390 3.71 14.30 1.46
C ASN A 390 2.61 15.35 1.70
N LEU A 391 2.48 16.32 0.80
CA LEU A 391 1.41 17.31 0.85
C LEU A 391 0.03 16.67 0.65
N MET A 392 -0.12 15.82 -0.36
CA MET A 392 -1.38 15.12 -0.63
C MET A 392 -1.83 14.28 0.57
N LEU A 393 -0.89 13.56 1.19
CA LEU A 393 -1.18 12.79 2.40
C LEU A 393 -1.59 13.69 3.56
N ALA A 394 -0.88 14.79 3.80
CA ALA A 394 -1.23 15.75 4.84
C ALA A 394 -2.62 16.35 4.63
N ASP A 395 -2.93 16.79 3.42
CA ASP A 395 -4.24 17.34 3.04
C ASP A 395 -5.37 16.32 3.20
N TYR A 396 -5.16 15.07 2.77
CA TYR A 396 -6.14 13.99 2.96
C TYR A 396 -6.45 13.73 4.45
N PHE A 397 -5.42 13.53 5.27
CA PHE A 397 -5.62 13.26 6.70
C PHE A 397 -6.20 14.47 7.44
N TYR A 398 -5.80 15.68 7.07
CA TYR A 398 -6.35 16.91 7.62
C TYR A 398 -7.83 17.07 7.27
N THR A 399 -8.20 17.04 5.99
CA THR A 399 -9.58 17.25 5.56
C THR A 399 -10.53 16.17 6.09
N SER A 400 -10.09 14.91 6.15
CA SER A 400 -10.85 13.84 6.78
C SER A 400 -11.05 14.07 8.28
N LEU A 401 -10.01 14.46 9.02
CA LEU A 401 -10.10 14.82 10.44
C LEU A 401 -11.13 15.92 10.67
N VAL A 402 -11.08 17.00 9.89
CA VAL A 402 -12.08 18.09 9.99
C VAL A 402 -13.49 17.58 9.69
N GLY A 403 -13.66 16.77 8.65
CA GLY A 403 -14.95 16.15 8.32
C GLY A 403 -15.51 15.31 9.46
N PHE A 404 -14.68 14.51 10.13
CA PHE A 404 -15.10 13.69 11.27
C PHE A 404 -15.39 14.51 12.53
N ILE A 405 -14.66 15.60 12.78
CA ILE A 405 -15.02 16.53 13.87
C ILE A 405 -16.39 17.14 13.59
N PHE A 406 -16.66 17.56 12.35
CA PHE A 406 -17.96 18.09 11.97
C PHE A 406 -19.08 17.04 12.15
N LEU A 407 -18.83 15.79 11.75
CA LEU A 407 -19.75 14.67 12.00
C LEU A 407 -20.00 14.43 13.49
N LEU A 408 -18.96 14.46 14.33
CA LEU A 408 -19.08 14.33 15.78
C LEU A 408 -19.98 15.41 16.37
N MET A 409 -19.75 16.67 15.99
CA MET A 409 -20.57 17.80 16.43
C MET A 409 -22.03 17.64 16.01
N TYR A 410 -22.26 17.23 14.77
CA TYR A 410 -23.60 16.98 14.25
C TYR A 410 -24.32 15.84 15.00
N ILE A 411 -23.64 14.74 15.30
CA ILE A 411 -24.21 13.61 16.07
C ILE A 411 -24.50 14.03 17.51
N LEU A 412 -23.56 14.72 18.17
CA LEU A 412 -23.77 15.25 19.52
C LEU A 412 -24.99 16.15 19.56
N PHE A 413 -25.15 17.01 18.55
CA PHE A 413 -26.29 17.88 18.40
C PHE A 413 -27.63 17.13 18.31
N ILE A 414 -27.73 16.12 17.43
CA ILE A 414 -28.93 15.26 17.33
C ILE A 414 -29.25 14.64 18.70
N THR A 415 -28.23 14.15 19.42
CA THR A 415 -28.46 13.50 20.72
C THR A 415 -28.92 14.45 21.82
N LEU A 416 -28.75 15.77 21.64
CA LEU A 416 -29.07 16.81 22.63
C LEU A 416 -30.36 17.58 22.31
N ASN A 417 -31.04 17.29 21.19
CA ASN A 417 -32.31 17.91 20.77
C ASN A 417 -32.30 19.46 20.76
N LYS A 418 -31.18 20.07 20.35
CA LYS A 418 -31.05 21.54 20.27
C LYS A 418 -31.53 22.08 18.90
N THR A 419 -31.62 23.40 18.74
CA THR A 419 -32.13 24.08 17.52
C THR A 419 -31.24 23.90 16.29
N LYS A 420 -31.82 23.77 15.09
CA LYS A 420 -31.14 23.47 13.80
C LYS A 420 -29.94 24.36 13.43
N PHE A 421 -29.80 25.54 14.04
CA PHE A 421 -28.75 26.52 13.75
C PHE A 421 -27.42 26.28 14.51
N LEU A 422 -27.44 25.52 15.60
CA LEU A 422 -26.26 25.28 16.44
C LEU A 422 -25.10 24.50 15.76
N PRO A 423 -25.32 23.48 14.90
CA PRO A 423 -24.24 22.80 14.19
C PRO A 423 -23.59 23.69 13.12
N ILE A 424 -24.32 24.66 12.56
CA ILE A 424 -23.77 25.67 11.64
C ILE A 424 -22.80 26.58 12.39
N ILE A 425 -23.20 27.06 13.58
CA ILE A 425 -22.34 27.89 14.45
C ILE A 425 -21.11 27.11 14.94
N GLY A 426 -21.29 25.84 15.34
CA GLY A 426 -20.18 24.95 15.71
C GLY A 426 -19.22 24.65 14.56
N GLY A 427 -19.74 24.50 13.34
CA GLY A 427 -18.93 24.37 12.13
C GLY A 427 -18.10 25.59 11.81
N ILE A 428 -18.71 26.78 11.92
CA ILE A 428 -18.01 28.07 11.71
C ILE A 428 -16.90 28.26 12.74
N LEU A 429 -17.16 27.95 14.02
CA LEU A 429 -16.16 28.01 15.09
C LEU A 429 -14.99 27.05 14.85
N LEU A 430 -15.26 25.84 14.33
CA LEU A 430 -14.21 24.87 14.01
C LEU A 430 -13.28 25.36 12.89
N ILE A 431 -13.83 25.97 11.84
CA ILE A 431 -13.05 26.53 10.73
C ILE A 431 -12.11 27.66 11.22
N ILE A 432 -12.50 28.39 12.28
CA ILE A 432 -11.69 29.47 12.85
C ILE A 432 -10.51 28.91 13.68
N VAL A 433 -10.73 27.83 14.43
CA VAL A 433 -9.76 27.28 15.40
C VAL A 433 -8.72 26.36 14.75
N LEU A 434 -9.05 25.72 13.63
CA LEU A 434 -8.17 24.74 13.00
C LEU A 434 -6.94 25.39 12.34
N PRO A 435 -5.76 24.74 12.38
CA PRO A 435 -4.56 25.26 11.75
C PRO A 435 -4.77 25.37 10.24
N LYS A 436 -4.52 26.56 9.69
CA LYS A 436 -4.88 26.92 8.30
C LYS A 436 -3.80 26.53 7.29
N SER A 437 -2.56 26.33 7.75
CA SER A 437 -1.44 25.89 6.91
C SER A 437 -1.29 24.36 6.93
N ILE A 438 -1.95 23.67 5.99
CA ILE A 438 -1.82 22.21 5.83
C ILE A 438 -0.38 21.82 5.45
N TRP A 439 0.32 22.67 4.69
CA TRP A 439 1.72 22.47 4.28
C TRP A 439 2.68 22.23 5.46
N SER A 440 2.51 22.97 6.57
CA SER A 440 3.36 22.82 7.77
C SER A 440 3.04 21.54 8.55
N LEU A 441 1.85 20.95 8.36
CA LEU A 441 1.42 19.73 9.02
C LEU A 441 1.98 18.45 8.38
N LYS A 442 2.73 18.53 7.27
CA LYS A 442 3.32 17.37 6.59
C LYS A 442 4.24 16.52 7.48
N CYS A 443 4.89 17.14 8.47
CA CYS A 443 5.74 16.43 9.44
C CYS A 443 4.93 15.72 10.54
N TYR A 444 3.63 16.05 10.68
CA TYR A 444 2.77 15.59 11.78
C TYR A 444 1.68 14.60 11.31
N ILE A 445 1.85 13.96 10.15
CA ILE A 445 0.87 13.01 9.58
C ILE A 445 0.51 11.90 10.58
N ILE A 446 1.50 11.34 11.27
CA ILE A 446 1.27 10.27 12.27
C ILE A 446 0.36 10.76 13.40
N TYR A 447 0.56 11.99 13.90
CA TYR A 447 -0.29 12.58 14.94
C TYR A 447 -1.73 12.78 14.44
N MET A 448 -1.91 13.25 13.20
CA MET A 448 -3.25 13.39 12.62
C MET A 448 -3.98 12.05 12.50
N ILE A 449 -3.28 10.98 12.11
CA ILE A 449 -3.85 9.62 12.05
C ILE A 449 -4.33 9.17 13.44
N VAL A 450 -3.50 9.37 14.47
CA VAL A 450 -3.86 8.98 15.86
C VAL A 450 -5.09 9.76 16.34
N ILE A 451 -5.14 11.07 16.11
CA ILE A 451 -6.28 11.92 16.49
C ILE A 451 -7.55 11.51 15.72
N LEU A 452 -7.42 11.24 14.42
CA LEU A 452 -8.53 10.77 13.58
C LEU A 452 -9.13 9.46 14.13
N ILE A 453 -8.28 8.48 14.47
CA ILE A 453 -8.72 7.21 15.08
C ILE A 453 -9.45 7.47 16.40
N LEU A 454 -8.90 8.36 17.24
CA LEU A 454 -9.51 8.73 18.52
C LEU A 454 -10.91 9.35 18.33
N ILE A 455 -11.07 10.29 17.40
CA ILE A 455 -12.37 10.89 17.08
C ILE A 455 -13.37 9.83 16.58
N ILE A 456 -12.95 8.97 15.65
CA ILE A 456 -13.81 7.88 15.14
C ILE A 456 -14.25 6.95 16.28
N THR A 457 -13.35 6.63 17.22
CA THR A 457 -13.70 5.79 18.38
C THR A 457 -14.71 6.47 19.30
N ILE A 458 -14.58 7.78 19.55
CA ILE A 458 -15.54 8.56 20.34
C ILE A 458 -16.92 8.54 19.68
N ILE A 459 -16.98 8.82 18.37
CA ILE A 459 -18.24 8.77 17.61
C ILE A 459 -18.86 7.38 17.73
N SER A 460 -18.07 6.31 17.52
CA SER A 460 -18.57 4.93 17.59
C SER A 460 -19.20 4.60 18.96
N LYS A 461 -18.60 5.10 20.05
CA LYS A 461 -19.10 4.92 21.42
C LYS A 461 -20.40 5.69 21.66
N ILE A 462 -20.50 6.91 21.15
CA ILE A 462 -21.73 7.72 21.24
C ILE A 462 -22.87 7.03 20.51
N ILE A 463 -22.67 6.60 19.26
CA ILE A 463 -23.75 5.98 18.50
C ILE A 463 -24.13 4.62 19.10
N LYS A 464 -23.18 3.84 19.63
CA LYS A 464 -23.48 2.58 20.34
C LYS A 464 -24.40 2.82 21.56
N ASN A 465 -24.13 3.87 22.34
CA ASN A 465 -24.82 4.11 23.61
C ASN A 465 -26.13 4.90 23.45
N LYS A 466 -26.25 5.75 22.42
CA LYS A 466 -27.41 6.65 22.21
C LYS A 466 -28.19 6.37 20.93
N ASN A 467 -28.08 5.17 20.36
CA ASN A 467 -28.74 4.79 19.10
C ASN A 467 -30.24 5.16 19.06
N LYS A 468 -31.03 4.82 20.10
CA LYS A 468 -32.47 5.13 20.15
C LYS A 468 -32.76 6.63 20.02
N LYS A 469 -32.08 7.47 20.79
CA LYS A 469 -32.23 8.93 20.73
C LYS A 469 -31.82 9.52 19.38
N ILE A 470 -30.83 8.92 18.71
CA ILE A 470 -30.41 9.37 17.37
C ILE A 470 -31.50 9.08 16.34
N PHE A 471 -32.18 7.94 16.44
CA PHE A 471 -33.30 7.57 15.57
C PHE A 471 -34.58 8.37 15.86
N GLU A 472 -34.87 8.68 17.12
CA GLU A 472 -36.06 9.45 17.52
C GLU A 472 -35.99 10.93 17.10
N ASN A 473 -34.77 11.50 17.02
CA ASN A 473 -34.56 12.93 16.81
C ASN A 473 -34.23 13.34 15.35
N LEU A 474 -34.19 12.37 14.42
CA LEU A 474 -33.88 12.58 13.00
C LEU A 474 -35.09 12.29 12.10
#